data_AF-A0A8B8F632-F1
#
_entry.id   AF-A0A8B8F632-F1
#
_cell.length_a   1.000
_cell.length_b   1.000
_cell.length_c   1.000
_cell.angle_alpha   90.00
_cell.angle_beta   90.00
_cell.angle_gamma   90.00
#
_symmetry.space_group_name_H-M   'P 1'
#
loop_
_entity.id
_entity.type
_entity.pdbx_description
1 polymer ?
#
loop_
_entity_poly.entity_id
_entity_poly.type
_entity_poly.pdbx_seq_one_letter_code
_entity_poly.pdbx_strand_id
1 'polypeptide(L)'
;MGHMSPVSQEALEDQPVYYLPHHAVLKADNLTTKTRVVFDASAVTISGLSLNDIMCHGPTIQKPLINIILRFRLHHIVLTADIMKMYRQIGVADEDCNMQRILYRTSPSDPLQEFRLLTVTYGTKAAPFLATRCLAELTHTCQNLSVAKVID
;
A
#
# COMPACT_ATOMS: atom_id res chain seq x y z
N MET A 1 16.34 2.27 1.90
CA MET A 1 14.92 2.01 2.19
C MET A 1 14.52 0.72 1.50
N GLY A 2 14.41 -0.39 2.25
CA GLY A 2 14.12 -1.73 1.74
C GLY A 2 12.63 -1.97 1.46
N HIS A 3 12.03 -1.15 0.58
CA HIS A 3 10.62 -1.32 0.17
C HIS A 3 10.47 -2.07 -1.16
N MET A 4 11.58 -2.34 -1.84
CA MET A 4 11.63 -3.12 -3.05
C MET A 4 12.96 -3.89 -3.09
N SER A 5 12.96 -5.05 -3.74
CA SER A 5 14.17 -5.80 -4.04
C SER A 5 14.21 -6.17 -5.52
N PRO A 6 15.39 -6.37 -6.13
CA PRO A 6 15.46 -7.01 -7.43
C PRO A 6 14.79 -8.39 -7.36
N VAL A 7 14.23 -8.83 -8.48
CA VAL A 7 13.71 -10.20 -8.64
C VAL A 7 14.89 -11.16 -8.79
N SER A 8 14.91 -12.26 -8.04
CA SER A 8 15.91 -13.33 -8.21
C SER A 8 15.55 -14.20 -9.40
N GLN A 9 16.56 -14.70 -10.13
CA GLN A 9 16.35 -15.59 -11.29
C GLN A 9 15.67 -16.92 -10.89
N GLU A 10 15.83 -17.34 -9.65
CA GLU A 10 15.21 -18.55 -9.07
C GLU A 10 13.70 -18.39 -8.81
N ALA A 11 13.19 -17.16 -8.69
CA ALA A 11 11.78 -16.87 -8.41
C ALA A 11 10.89 -16.85 -9.68
N LEU A 12 11.40 -17.39 -10.80
CA LEU A 12 10.73 -17.37 -12.10
C LEU A 12 9.96 -18.66 -12.40
N GLU A 13 10.19 -19.73 -11.64
CA GLU A 13 9.58 -21.02 -11.92
C GLU A 13 8.38 -21.28 -10.98
N ASP A 14 7.20 -21.42 -11.59
CA ASP A 14 5.94 -21.93 -11.01
C ASP A 14 5.06 -21.02 -10.11
N GLN A 15 5.36 -19.71 -9.98
CA GLN A 15 4.49 -18.78 -9.22
C GLN A 15 3.72 -17.79 -10.12
N PRO A 16 2.48 -17.41 -9.75
CA PRO A 16 1.76 -16.31 -10.39
C PRO A 16 2.55 -14.99 -10.29
N VAL A 17 2.62 -14.26 -11.40
CA VAL A 17 3.33 -12.98 -11.48
C VAL A 17 2.41 -11.91 -12.06
N TYR A 18 2.49 -10.71 -11.50
CA TYR A 18 1.81 -9.54 -12.04
C TYR A 18 2.75 -8.33 -12.04
N TYR A 19 2.90 -7.69 -13.20
CA TYR A 19 3.64 -6.43 -13.35
C TYR A 19 2.68 -5.26 -13.22
N LEU A 20 2.85 -4.47 -12.15
CA LEU A 20 2.13 -3.23 -11.89
C LEU A 20 2.65 -2.11 -12.79
N PRO A 21 1.85 -1.65 -13.77
CA PRO A 21 2.16 -0.43 -14.49
C PRO A 21 2.21 0.73 -13.49
N HIS A 22 3.16 1.63 -13.72
CA HIS A 22 3.29 2.80 -12.88
C HIS A 22 3.82 3.98 -13.67
N HIS A 23 3.49 5.18 -13.20
CA HIS A 23 3.97 6.41 -13.81
C HIS A 23 4.21 7.48 -12.73
N ALA A 24 5.07 8.44 -13.05
CA ALA A 24 5.31 9.59 -12.21
C ALA A 24 4.26 10.68 -12.49
N VAL A 25 3.64 11.20 -11.43
CA VAL A 25 2.79 12.38 -11.48
C VAL A 25 3.58 13.57 -10.97
N LEU A 26 3.76 14.54 -11.85
CA LEU A 26 4.41 15.83 -11.56
C LEU A 26 3.30 16.89 -11.45
N LYS A 27 3.30 17.67 -10.36
CA LYS A 27 2.45 18.85 -10.25
C LYS A 27 3.30 20.08 -10.55
N ALA A 28 3.03 20.72 -11.69
CA ALA A 28 3.79 21.87 -12.18
C ALA A 28 3.66 23.13 -11.29
N ASP A 29 2.55 23.26 -10.57
CA ASP A 29 2.16 24.53 -9.91
C ASP A 29 2.66 24.70 -8.47
N ASN A 30 3.62 23.89 -8.00
CA ASN A 30 4.21 24.07 -6.67
C ASN A 30 5.73 23.93 -6.73
N LEU A 31 6.42 25.01 -6.32
CA LEU A 31 7.88 25.17 -6.30
C LEU A 31 8.65 24.06 -5.55
N THR A 32 7.98 23.16 -4.82
CA THR A 32 8.59 22.18 -3.91
C THR A 32 8.01 20.76 -3.99
N THR A 33 7.09 20.43 -4.92
CA THR A 33 6.38 19.13 -4.80
C THR A 33 7.27 17.94 -5.13
N LYS A 34 7.37 17.00 -4.17
CA LYS A 34 7.95 15.66 -4.37
C LYS A 34 7.15 14.91 -5.45
N THR A 35 7.86 14.34 -6.43
CA THR A 35 7.31 13.40 -7.42
C THR A 35 6.54 12.28 -6.72
N ARG A 36 5.34 11.98 -7.20
CA ARG A 36 4.54 10.85 -6.72
C ARG A 36 4.52 9.79 -7.80
N VAL A 37 4.73 8.54 -7.41
CA VAL A 37 4.48 7.39 -8.29
C VAL A 37 3.01 7.02 -8.14
N VAL A 38 2.36 6.60 -9.21
CA VAL A 38 1.01 6.02 -9.20
C VAL A 38 1.13 4.62 -9.77
N PHE A 39 0.59 3.63 -9.06
CA PHE A 39 0.51 2.25 -9.50
C PHE A 39 -0.91 1.94 -9.98
N ASP A 40 -1.03 1.27 -11.11
CA ASP A 40 -2.32 0.87 -11.69
C ASP A 40 -2.55 -0.64 -11.53
N ALA A 41 -3.20 -1.02 -10.43
CA ALA A 41 -3.61 -2.40 -10.19
C ALA A 41 -4.91 -2.78 -10.93
N SER A 42 -5.50 -1.87 -11.71
CA SER A 42 -6.70 -2.11 -12.52
C SER A 42 -6.36 -2.34 -13.99
N ALA A 43 -5.08 -2.24 -14.36
CA ALA A 43 -4.60 -2.55 -15.69
C ALA A 43 -4.89 -4.01 -16.05
N VAL A 44 -5.65 -4.23 -17.13
CA VAL A 44 -6.00 -5.59 -17.57
C VAL A 44 -4.80 -6.22 -18.26
N THR A 45 -4.50 -7.47 -17.90
CA THR A 45 -3.43 -8.26 -18.53
C THR A 45 -3.96 -9.07 -19.70
N ILE A 46 -3.08 -9.82 -20.38
CA ILE A 46 -3.45 -10.72 -21.47
C ILE A 46 -4.46 -11.81 -21.06
N SER A 47 -4.59 -12.10 -19.77
CA SER A 47 -5.59 -13.04 -19.25
C SER A 47 -7.01 -12.46 -19.21
N GLY A 48 -7.17 -11.16 -19.48
CA GLY A 48 -8.45 -10.44 -19.35
C GLY A 48 -8.77 -10.01 -17.92
N LEU A 49 -7.86 -10.23 -16.97
CA LEU A 49 -8.01 -9.84 -15.56
C LEU A 49 -6.92 -8.85 -15.15
N SER A 50 -7.28 -7.93 -14.24
CA SER A 50 -6.36 -7.07 -13.50
C SER A 50 -6.04 -7.65 -12.12
N LEU A 51 -5.04 -7.09 -11.44
CA LEU A 51 -4.73 -7.48 -10.05
C LEU A 51 -5.92 -7.23 -9.12
N ASN A 52 -6.65 -6.13 -9.32
CA ASN A 52 -7.83 -5.78 -8.51
C ASN A 52 -9.02 -6.73 -8.74
N ASP A 53 -9.11 -7.39 -9.90
CA ASP A 53 -10.17 -8.36 -10.18
C ASP A 53 -9.97 -9.64 -9.37
N ILE A 54 -8.72 -10.09 -9.26
CA ILE A 54 -8.36 -11.33 -8.54
C ILE A 54 -8.12 -11.13 -7.04
N MET A 55 -7.97 -9.88 -6.59
CA MET A 55 -7.72 -9.55 -5.20
C MET A 55 -9.03 -9.44 -4.38
N CYS A 56 -9.01 -10.04 -3.19
CA CYS A 56 -10.06 -9.85 -2.19
C CYS A 56 -9.99 -8.44 -1.60
N HIS A 57 -11.11 -7.71 -1.57
CA HIS A 57 -11.16 -6.37 -0.94
C HIS A 57 -11.00 -6.42 0.59
N GLY A 58 -11.47 -7.49 1.22
CA GLY A 58 -11.61 -7.59 2.67
C GLY A 58 -12.87 -6.87 3.19
N PRO A 59 -13.36 -7.21 4.40
CA PRO A 59 -14.54 -6.58 4.99
C PRO A 59 -14.26 -5.12 5.43
N THR A 60 -15.30 -4.30 5.50
CA THR A 60 -15.19 -2.94 6.04
C THR A 60 -15.01 -2.99 7.56
N ILE A 61 -13.82 -2.60 8.04
CA ILE A 61 -13.52 -2.50 9.49
C ILE A 61 -13.76 -1.07 10.02
N GLN A 62 -13.69 -0.06 9.14
CA GLN A 62 -13.78 1.33 9.54
C GLN A 62 -15.18 1.66 10.08
N LYS A 63 -15.21 2.28 11.27
CA LYS A 63 -16.44 2.83 11.86
C LYS A 63 -17.01 3.88 10.88
N PRO A 64 -18.35 3.98 10.73
CA PRO A 64 -18.96 5.00 9.88
C PRO A 64 -18.45 6.40 10.21
N LEU A 65 -18.16 7.21 9.19
CA LEU A 65 -17.58 8.55 9.37
C LEU A 65 -18.41 9.42 10.31
N ILE A 66 -19.74 9.30 10.25
CA ILE A 66 -20.65 10.04 11.15
C ILE A 66 -20.39 9.73 12.63
N ASN A 67 -20.10 8.47 12.98
CA ASN A 67 -19.81 8.07 14.36
C ASN A 67 -18.46 8.63 14.83
N ILE A 68 -17.50 8.80 13.90
CA ILE A 68 -16.22 9.45 14.20
C ILE A 68 -16.45 10.94 14.47
N ILE A 69 -17.18 11.62 13.58
CA ILE A 69 -17.48 13.06 13.70
C ILE A 69 -18.27 13.36 14.98
N LEU A 70 -19.29 12.55 15.32
CA LEU A 70 -20.08 12.74 16.53
C LEU A 70 -19.22 12.61 17.79
N ARG A 71 -18.34 11.60 17.87
CA ARG A 71 -17.41 11.43 19.00
C ARG A 71 -16.44 12.61 19.11
N PHE A 72 -15.92 13.09 17.99
CA PHE A 72 -15.05 14.29 17.96
C PHE A 72 -15.74 15.52 18.56
N ARG A 73 -17.05 15.69 18.31
CA ARG A 73 -17.83 16.83 18.83
C ARG A 73 -18.18 16.73 20.32
N LEU A 74 -18.07 15.57 20.94
CA LEU A 74 -18.36 15.38 22.38
C LEU A 74 -17.24 15.90 23.30
N HIS A 75 -16.05 16.15 22.76
CA HIS A 75 -14.88 16.56 23.53
C HIS A 75 -14.47 18.00 23.23
N HIS A 76 -14.10 18.76 24.26
CA HIS A 76 -13.63 20.14 24.11
C HIS A 76 -12.25 20.24 23.42
N ILE A 77 -11.44 19.19 23.50
CA ILE A 77 -10.09 19.12 22.93
C ILE A 77 -9.94 17.76 22.25
N VAL A 78 -9.40 17.76 21.03
CA VAL A 78 -9.15 16.55 20.25
C VAL A 78 -7.73 16.59 19.68
N LEU A 79 -7.08 15.42 19.65
CA LEU A 79 -5.78 15.24 19.04
C LEU A 79 -5.93 14.46 17.73
N THR A 80 -5.20 14.90 16.71
CA THR A 80 -5.18 14.24 15.39
C THR A 80 -3.74 14.00 14.98
N ALA A 81 -3.47 12.84 14.39
CA ALA A 81 -2.17 12.49 13.84
C ALA A 81 -2.35 11.81 12.47
N ASP A 82 -1.38 12.02 11.58
CA ASP A 82 -1.30 11.34 10.29
C ASP A 82 -0.17 10.31 10.31
N ILE A 83 -0.46 9.09 9.86
CA ILE A 83 0.55 8.03 9.74
C ILE A 83 1.25 8.21 8.39
N MET A 84 2.38 8.91 8.42
CA MET A 84 3.16 9.18 7.22
C MET A 84 3.52 7.87 6.49
N LYS A 85 3.11 7.79 5.22
CA LYS A 85 3.36 6.63 4.32
C LYS A 85 2.87 5.30 4.92
N MET A 86 1.70 5.29 5.57
CA MET A 86 1.12 4.13 6.26
C MET A 86 1.27 2.80 5.49
N TYR A 87 0.91 2.75 4.21
CA TYR A 87 1.00 1.52 3.41
C TYR A 87 2.43 0.96 3.32
N ARG A 88 3.45 1.82 3.29
CA ARG A 88 4.87 1.42 3.23
C ARG A 88 5.44 0.93 4.56
N GLN A 89 4.65 0.99 5.63
CA GLN A 89 5.02 0.46 6.95
C GLN A 89 4.59 -1.00 7.10
N ILE A 90 3.86 -1.56 6.13
CA ILE A 90 3.24 -2.89 6.21
C ILE A 90 3.91 -3.78 5.19
N GLY A 91 4.60 -4.82 5.67
CA GLY A 91 5.21 -5.84 4.83
C GLY A 91 4.17 -6.69 4.12
N VAL A 92 4.46 -7.08 2.89
CA VAL A 92 3.71 -8.10 2.13
C VAL A 92 4.41 -9.44 2.35
N ALA A 93 3.65 -10.53 2.40
CA ALA A 93 4.25 -11.86 2.50
C ALA A 93 5.15 -12.13 1.28
N ASP A 94 6.27 -12.81 1.48
CA ASP A 94 7.26 -13.00 0.40
C ASP A 94 6.67 -13.74 -0.82
N GLU A 95 5.73 -14.64 -0.59
CA GLU A 95 4.96 -15.37 -1.62
C GLU A 95 4.06 -14.44 -2.47
N ASP A 96 3.52 -13.37 -1.89
CA ASP A 96 2.64 -12.42 -2.56
C ASP A 96 3.39 -11.27 -3.24
N CYS A 97 4.67 -11.08 -2.94
CA CYS A 97 5.48 -9.99 -3.51
C CYS A 97 5.59 -10.07 -5.04
N ASN A 98 5.49 -11.28 -5.61
CA ASN A 98 5.50 -11.51 -7.06
C ASN A 98 4.24 -10.97 -7.78
N MET A 99 3.17 -10.70 -7.05
CA MET A 99 1.96 -10.04 -7.58
C MET A 99 2.09 -8.52 -7.62
N GLN A 100 3.23 -7.97 -7.17
CA GLN A 100 3.51 -6.54 -7.13
C GLN A 100 4.87 -6.22 -7.78
N ARG A 101 5.19 -6.86 -8.92
CA ARG A 101 6.41 -6.57 -9.68
C ARG A 101 6.30 -5.26 -10.44
N ILE A 102 7.42 -4.59 -10.65
CA ILE A 102 7.53 -3.35 -11.42
C ILE A 102 8.75 -3.40 -12.32
N LEU A 103 8.69 -2.68 -13.44
CA LEU A 103 9.81 -2.47 -14.34
C LEU A 103 10.40 -1.09 -14.09
N TYR A 104 11.67 -1.01 -13.70
CA TYR A 104 12.32 0.26 -13.37
C TYR A 104 13.72 0.35 -13.98
N ARG A 105 14.08 1.57 -14.36
CA ARG A 105 15.44 1.96 -14.76
C ARG A 105 15.69 3.40 -14.35
N THR A 106 16.93 3.75 -14.03
CA THR A 106 17.30 5.09 -13.57
C THR A 106 17.43 6.06 -14.74
N SER A 107 18.11 5.64 -15.80
CA SER A 107 18.24 6.38 -17.06
C SER A 107 17.58 5.64 -18.23
N PRO A 108 17.09 6.34 -19.27
CA PRO A 108 16.65 5.72 -20.51
C PRO A 108 17.70 4.84 -21.20
N SER A 109 18.99 5.09 -20.93
CA SER A 109 20.12 4.28 -21.43
C SER A 109 20.35 3.00 -20.65
N ASP A 110 19.85 2.93 -19.41
CA ASP A 110 20.09 1.77 -18.54
C ASP A 110 19.20 0.61 -18.95
N PRO A 111 19.68 -0.65 -18.77
CA PRO A 111 18.84 -1.81 -18.97
C PRO A 111 17.63 -1.76 -18.03
N LEU A 112 16.47 -2.16 -18.54
CA LEU A 112 15.26 -2.28 -17.74
C LEU A 112 15.44 -3.41 -16.73
N GLN A 113 15.12 -3.14 -15.46
CA GLN A 113 15.25 -4.10 -14.38
C GLN A 113 13.89 -4.41 -13.75
N GLU A 114 13.77 -5.61 -13.22
CA GLU A 114 12.59 -6.07 -12.50
C GLU A 114 12.79 -5.94 -11.00
N PHE A 115 11.82 -5.30 -10.34
CA PHE A 115 11.77 -5.21 -8.89
C PHE A 115 10.45 -5.77 -8.39
N ARG A 116 10.47 -6.37 -7.20
CA ARG A 116 9.25 -6.69 -6.44
C ARG A 116 9.08 -5.70 -5.30
N LEU A 117 7.86 -5.20 -5.11
CA LEU A 117 7.50 -4.35 -3.98
C LEU A 117 7.28 -5.22 -2.74
N LEU A 118 7.89 -4.83 -1.62
CA LEU A 118 7.91 -5.62 -0.37
C LEU A 118 6.86 -5.15 0.65
N THR A 119 6.14 -4.08 0.33
CA THR A 119 5.18 -3.45 1.24
C THR A 119 3.86 -3.22 0.53
N VAL A 120 2.78 -3.08 1.28
CA VAL A 120 1.45 -2.80 0.73
C VAL A 120 1.52 -1.60 -0.22
N THR A 121 1.06 -1.80 -1.45
CA THR A 121 1.09 -0.78 -2.51
C THR A 121 -0.28 -0.13 -2.65
N TYR A 122 -0.30 1.20 -2.64
CA TYR A 122 -1.51 1.98 -2.91
C TYR A 122 -1.99 1.76 -4.35
N GLY A 123 -3.30 1.85 -4.57
CA GLY A 123 -3.94 1.53 -5.85
C GLY A 123 -4.43 0.08 -5.95
N THR A 124 -4.03 -0.79 -5.02
CA THR A 124 -4.57 -2.15 -4.89
C THR A 124 -5.88 -2.14 -4.07
N LYS A 125 -6.80 -3.05 -4.42
CA LYS A 125 -8.14 -3.15 -3.84
C LYS A 125 -8.13 -3.46 -2.34
N ALA A 126 -7.19 -4.28 -1.88
CA ALA A 126 -7.06 -4.66 -0.48
C ALA A 126 -6.32 -3.64 0.38
N ALA A 127 -5.59 -2.69 -0.20
CA ALA A 127 -4.71 -1.78 0.56
C ALA A 127 -5.41 -1.04 1.72
N PRO A 128 -6.61 -0.46 1.55
CA PRO A 128 -7.30 0.22 2.66
C PRO A 128 -7.67 -0.73 3.80
N PHE A 129 -8.13 -1.94 3.46
CA PHE A 129 -8.45 -2.98 4.43
C PHE A 129 -7.21 -3.42 5.19
N LEU A 130 -6.13 -3.80 4.47
CA LEU A 130 -4.89 -4.27 5.08
C LEU A 130 -4.31 -3.22 6.04
N ALA A 131 -4.29 -1.96 5.63
CA ALA A 131 -3.81 -0.87 6.46
C ALA A 131 -4.63 -0.70 7.74
N THR A 132 -5.95 -0.67 7.61
CA THR A 132 -6.84 -0.52 8.77
C THR A 132 -6.78 -1.75 9.68
N ARG A 133 -6.73 -2.95 9.11
CA ARG A 133 -6.67 -4.21 9.86
C ARG A 133 -5.38 -4.32 10.65
N CYS A 134 -4.23 -3.96 10.07
CA CYS A 134 -2.95 -3.90 10.79
C CYS A 134 -3.04 -2.96 11.98
N LEU A 135 -3.61 -1.76 11.80
CA LEU A 135 -3.76 -0.80 12.89
C LEU A 135 -4.68 -1.33 14.01
N ALA A 136 -5.79 -1.96 13.66
CA ALA A 136 -6.67 -2.62 14.63
C ALA A 136 -6.00 -3.84 15.28
N GLU A 137 -5.13 -4.58 14.59
CA GLU A 137 -4.40 -5.68 15.21
C GLU A 137 -3.36 -5.18 16.23
N LEU A 138 -2.77 -4.02 15.96
CA LEU A 138 -1.87 -3.36 16.91
C LEU A 138 -2.58 -2.99 18.22
N THR A 139 -3.88 -2.69 18.25
CA THR A 139 -4.59 -2.45 19.53
C THR A 139 -4.66 -3.69 20.39
N HIS A 140 -4.70 -4.89 19.79
CA HIS A 140 -4.79 -6.15 20.52
C HIS A 140 -3.42 -6.69 20.92
N THR A 141 -2.40 -6.44 20.10
CA THR A 141 -1.05 -6.97 20.30
C THR A 141 -0.12 -6.02 21.07
N CYS A 142 -0.44 -4.72 21.12
CA CYS A 142 0.35 -3.74 21.86
C CYS A 142 0.20 -3.96 23.37
N GLN A 143 1.32 -4.18 24.05
CA GLN A 143 1.38 -4.31 25.52
C GLN A 143 1.09 -2.98 26.25
N ASN A 144 1.27 -1.84 25.56
CA ASN A 144 1.03 -0.52 26.14
C ASN A 144 -0.44 -0.13 25.98
N LEU A 145 -1.20 -0.29 27.07
CA LEU A 145 -2.62 0.05 27.15
C LEU A 145 -2.94 1.51 26.80
N SER A 146 -2.02 2.45 27.06
CA SER A 146 -2.21 3.85 26.70
C SER A 146 -2.13 4.07 25.19
N VAL A 147 -1.25 3.33 24.50
CA VAL A 147 -1.14 3.37 23.03
C VAL A 147 -2.34 2.67 22.39
N ALA A 148 -2.75 1.51 22.91
CA ALA A 148 -3.92 0.79 22.41
C ALA A 148 -5.20 1.66 22.49
N LYS A 149 -5.39 2.40 23.59
CA LYS A 149 -6.53 3.33 23.76
C LYS A 149 -6.52 4.52 22.80
N VAL A 150 -5.37 4.91 22.26
CA VAL A 150 -5.26 6.02 21.29
C VAL A 150 -5.65 5.56 19.89
N ILE A 151 -5.52 4.26 19.60
CA ILE A 151 -5.75 3.72 18.26
C ILE A 151 -7.22 3.28 18.04
N ASP A 152 -7.99 2.94 19.09
CA ASP A 152 -9.42 2.51 19.03
C ASP A 152 -10.46 3.66 19.05
#